data_AF-A0A933MZB3-F1
#
_entry.id   AF-A0A933MZB3-F1
#
_cell.length_a   1.000
_cell.length_b   1.000
_cell.length_c   1.000
_cell.angle_alpha   90.00
_cell.angle_beta   90.00
_cell.angle_gamma   90.00
#
_symmetry.space_group_name_H-M   'P 1'
#
loop_
_entity.id
_entity.type
_entity.pdbx_description
1 polymer ?
#
loop_
_entity_poly.entity_id
_entity_poly.type
_entity_poly.pdbx_seq_one_letter_code
_entity_poly.pdbx_strand_id
1 'polypeptide(L)'
;MGKQKTGWRWVSMMLLFMLVGCGASVEPQPAATKPAATSVAPQVAATRPAATPTAAAIATLAAEKSKDHDEPSDYVWNASQVVQIALQGNTIAASGAGVKVNGAIATIVAPGTYSISGALNDGQIIVNTTGKGVVRLVLNGADIHSSTGSPIYVMSADKTVLVLADNTRNSVSDAKSYVLAANETEPNAAIFSKGDLTIFGNGSLSVAGNFNDGIASKDGLIITSGTITVNAVDDGIRGKDYLIVKGGNVTVTAQGDGLKADNAQDPTRGYISIADGVLKVTSGRDAIQAQSDVMIAKGKFVLTAGGGSNGRIDANTSAKGIKGVTTVTIGGGTFTIDSADDAVHS
;
A
#
# COMPACT_ATOMS: atom_id res chain seq x y z
N MET A 1 48.20 28.91 1.75
CA MET A 1 48.14 27.84 2.77
C MET A 1 47.39 26.67 2.16
N GLY A 2 48.13 25.63 1.78
CA GLY A 2 47.56 24.42 1.17
C GLY A 2 46.99 23.47 2.21
N LYS A 3 46.02 22.65 1.79
CA LYS A 3 45.77 21.33 2.36
C LYS A 3 45.41 20.37 1.22
N GLN A 4 46.31 19.41 1.00
CA GLN A 4 46.13 18.25 0.15
C GLN A 4 45.00 17.36 0.69
N LYS A 5 44.23 16.73 -0.20
CA LYS A 5 43.48 15.51 0.11
C LYS A 5 44.03 14.38 -0.75
N THR A 6 44.59 13.39 -0.06
CA THR A 6 45.20 12.18 -0.59
C THR A 6 44.13 11.23 -1.12
N GLY A 7 44.33 10.75 -2.34
CA GLY A 7 43.55 9.68 -2.95
C GLY A 7 44.11 8.31 -2.57
N TRP A 8 43.24 7.31 -2.44
CA TRP A 8 43.61 5.92 -2.24
C TRP A 8 43.24 5.14 -3.50
N ARG A 9 44.26 4.64 -4.21
CA ARG A 9 44.13 3.79 -5.40
C ARG A 9 44.19 2.34 -4.95
N TRP A 10 43.17 1.54 -5.28
CA TRP A 10 43.19 0.09 -5.12
C TRP A 10 44.04 -0.54 -6.24
N VAL A 11 45.02 -1.34 -5.85
CA VAL A 11 45.89 -2.11 -6.75
C VAL A 11 45.18 -3.42 -7.11
N SER A 12 44.94 -3.62 -8.40
CA SER A 12 44.46 -4.87 -8.99
C SER A 12 45.65 -5.80 -9.21
N MET A 13 45.67 -6.97 -8.58
CA MET A 13 46.73 -7.98 -8.75
C MET A 13 46.26 -9.06 -9.71
N MET A 14 46.72 -8.95 -10.96
CA MET A 14 46.49 -9.90 -12.05
C MET A 14 47.51 -11.03 -11.93
N LEU A 15 47.06 -12.25 -11.65
CA LEU A 15 47.92 -13.43 -11.51
C LEU A 15 48.07 -14.12 -12.87
N LEU A 16 49.28 -14.01 -13.44
CA LEU A 16 49.70 -14.63 -14.69
C LEU A 16 50.32 -16.00 -14.39
N PHE A 17 49.66 -17.10 -14.77
CA PHE A 17 50.24 -18.44 -14.71
C PHE A 17 50.90 -18.80 -16.05
N MET A 18 52.20 -19.08 -16.00
CA MET A 18 53.01 -19.55 -17.13
C MET A 18 52.72 -21.04 -17.41
N LEU A 19 52.47 -21.35 -18.68
CA LEU A 19 52.40 -22.71 -19.20
C LEU A 19 53.82 -23.21 -19.49
N VAL A 20 54.24 -24.31 -18.85
CA VAL A 20 55.41 -25.09 -19.25
C VAL A 20 54.93 -26.46 -19.68
N GLY A 21 55.06 -26.73 -20.98
CA GLY A 21 54.85 -28.05 -21.57
C GLY A 21 56.06 -28.94 -21.34
N CYS A 22 55.81 -30.19 -20.96
CA CYS A 22 56.78 -31.26 -21.07
C CYS A 22 56.08 -32.43 -21.76
N GLY A 23 56.55 -32.78 -22.95
CA GLY A 23 56.08 -33.92 -23.72
C GLY A 23 56.73 -35.21 -23.25
N ALA A 24 55.93 -36.26 -23.14
CA ALA A 24 56.38 -37.64 -23.24
C ALA A 24 55.22 -38.48 -23.79
N SER A 25 55.41 -38.99 -24.99
CA SER A 25 54.57 -39.98 -25.66
C SER A 25 54.76 -41.35 -25.01
N VAL A 26 53.67 -41.97 -24.54
CA VAL A 26 53.62 -43.37 -24.09
C VAL A 26 52.41 -44.06 -24.74
N GLU A 27 52.64 -45.27 -25.24
CA GLU A 27 51.76 -46.16 -26.01
C GLU A 27 50.39 -46.49 -25.35
N PRO A 28 49.39 -46.92 -26.15
CA PRO A 28 48.07 -47.26 -25.65
C PRO A 28 48.03 -48.62 -24.93
N GLN A 29 47.58 -48.61 -23.67
CA GLN A 29 47.27 -49.80 -22.86
C GLN A 29 45.86 -50.35 -23.19
N PRO A 30 45.61 -51.68 -23.15
CA PRO A 30 44.31 -52.25 -23.49
C PRO A 30 43.21 -51.86 -22.49
N ALA A 31 41.98 -51.73 -23.00
CA ALA A 31 40.80 -51.34 -22.25
C ALA A 31 40.48 -52.31 -21.11
N ALA A 32 40.56 -51.82 -19.87
CA ALA A 32 39.97 -52.48 -18.71
C ALA A 32 38.48 -52.13 -18.65
N THR A 33 37.61 -53.13 -18.71
CA THR A 33 36.17 -52.99 -18.52
C THR A 33 35.87 -52.57 -17.08
N LYS A 34 35.44 -51.33 -16.89
CA LYS A 34 34.93 -50.78 -15.63
C LYS A 34 33.58 -51.45 -15.29
N PRO A 35 33.37 -51.97 -14.07
CA PRO A 35 32.07 -52.51 -13.68
C PRO A 35 31.03 -51.40 -13.68
N ALA A 36 29.82 -51.73 -14.13
CA ALA A 36 28.68 -50.82 -14.20
C ALA A 36 28.38 -50.23 -12.82
N ALA A 37 28.46 -48.90 -12.71
CA ALA A 37 27.95 -48.18 -11.56
C ALA A 37 26.41 -48.20 -11.65
N THR A 38 25.77 -48.94 -10.75
CA THR A 38 24.34 -48.77 -10.47
C THR A 38 24.09 -47.32 -10.06
N SER A 39 23.39 -46.57 -10.92
CA SER A 39 22.91 -45.23 -10.62
C SER A 39 21.81 -45.33 -9.58
N VAL A 40 22.16 -45.12 -8.31
CA VAL A 40 21.16 -44.86 -7.27
C VAL A 40 20.61 -43.47 -7.55
N ALA A 41 19.37 -43.38 -8.03
CA ALA A 41 18.68 -42.10 -8.13
C ALA A 41 18.63 -41.45 -6.74
N PRO A 42 18.96 -40.15 -6.57
CA PRO A 42 18.79 -39.49 -5.30
C PRO A 42 17.31 -39.52 -4.95
N GLN A 43 16.97 -40.26 -3.90
CA GLN A 43 15.65 -40.27 -3.33
C GLN A 43 15.44 -38.88 -2.71
N VAL A 44 14.74 -38.01 -3.44
CA VAL A 44 14.27 -36.73 -2.89
C VAL A 44 13.35 -37.09 -1.74
N ALA A 45 13.83 -36.90 -0.51
CA ALA A 45 13.00 -37.03 0.66
C ALA A 45 11.82 -36.06 0.47
N ALA A 46 10.61 -36.60 0.35
CA ALA A 46 9.40 -35.79 0.35
C ALA A 46 9.39 -35.02 1.68
N THR A 47 9.76 -33.74 1.61
CA THR A 47 9.62 -32.83 2.74
C THR A 47 8.14 -32.80 3.07
N ARG A 48 7.81 -33.16 4.31
CA ARG A 48 6.46 -33.04 4.85
C ARG A 48 5.98 -31.62 4.54
N PRO A 49 4.81 -31.41 3.90
CA PRO A 49 4.33 -30.07 3.64
C PRO A 49 4.32 -29.30 4.96
N ALA A 50 4.90 -28.10 4.96
CA ALA A 50 4.80 -27.21 6.10
C ALA A 50 3.32 -27.10 6.45
N ALA A 51 2.98 -27.29 7.72
CA ALA A 51 1.60 -27.16 8.15
C ALA A 51 1.13 -25.75 7.77
N THR A 52 0.01 -25.65 7.06
CA THR A 52 -0.59 -24.35 6.75
C THR A 52 -0.79 -23.61 8.08
N PRO A 53 -0.29 -22.37 8.22
CA PRO A 53 -0.49 -21.60 9.43
C PRO A 53 -2.00 -21.52 9.67
N THR A 54 -2.42 -21.91 10.88
CA THR A 54 -3.84 -21.89 11.23
C THR A 54 -4.32 -20.44 11.29
N ALA A 55 -5.62 -20.22 11.05
CA ALA A 55 -6.23 -18.90 11.26
C ALA A 55 -5.94 -18.33 12.66
N ALA A 56 -5.82 -19.20 13.68
CA ALA A 56 -5.43 -18.83 15.03
C ALA A 56 -3.98 -18.33 15.12
N ALA A 57 -3.02 -18.96 14.43
CA ALA A 57 -1.63 -18.51 14.43
C ALA A 57 -1.45 -17.15 13.72
N ILE A 58 -2.20 -16.92 12.64
CA ILE A 58 -2.23 -15.63 11.94
C ILE A 58 -2.88 -14.56 12.82
N ALA A 59 -3.97 -14.92 13.51
CA ALA A 59 -4.61 -14.03 14.47
C ALA A 59 -3.67 -13.67 15.63
N THR A 60 -2.82 -14.59 16.10
CA THR A 60 -1.80 -14.30 17.12
C THR A 60 -0.69 -13.39 16.60
N LEU A 61 -0.18 -13.61 15.38
CA LEU A 61 0.85 -12.76 14.79
C LEU A 61 0.30 -11.34 14.53
N ALA A 62 -0.93 -11.25 14.02
CA ALA A 62 -1.66 -9.99 13.91
C ALA A 62 -1.93 -9.37 15.29
N ALA A 63 -2.19 -10.19 16.32
CA ALA A 63 -2.35 -9.75 17.71
C ALA A 63 -1.06 -9.16 18.30
N GLU A 64 0.12 -9.60 17.85
CA GLU A 64 1.41 -9.01 18.29
C GLU A 64 1.68 -7.66 17.60
N LYS A 65 1.14 -7.46 16.40
CA LYS A 65 1.17 -6.20 15.65
C LYS A 65 -0.03 -5.28 15.97
N SER A 66 -0.86 -5.65 16.96
CA SER A 66 -2.28 -5.28 17.12
C SER A 66 -2.65 -3.91 17.63
N LYS A 67 -1.69 -3.03 17.92
CA LYS A 67 -2.10 -1.66 18.26
C LYS A 67 -2.40 -0.89 16.98
N ASP A 68 -3.48 -1.29 16.33
CA ASP A 68 -4.15 -0.53 15.29
C ASP A 68 -5.08 0.51 15.93
N HIS A 69 -5.73 1.32 15.09
CA HIS A 69 -6.59 2.40 15.52
C HIS A 69 -8.08 2.04 15.46
N ASP A 70 -8.46 0.80 15.15
CA ASP A 70 -9.87 0.45 14.99
C ASP A 70 -10.58 0.36 16.33
N GLU A 71 -11.66 1.12 16.49
CA GLU A 71 -12.47 1.11 17.70
C GLU A 71 -13.94 0.94 17.35
N PRO A 72 -14.72 0.12 18.08
CA PRO A 72 -16.16 -0.05 17.81
C PRO A 72 -16.93 1.28 17.77
N SER A 73 -16.46 2.28 18.51
CA SER A 73 -17.05 3.62 18.53
C SER A 73 -16.94 4.36 17.19
N ASP A 74 -15.99 4.02 16.32
CA ASP A 74 -15.77 4.64 15.01
C ASP A 74 -17.00 4.53 14.11
N TYR A 75 -17.74 3.44 14.27
CA TYR A 75 -18.88 3.06 13.43
C TYR A 75 -20.23 3.47 14.02
N VAL A 76 -20.23 4.21 15.14
CA VAL A 76 -21.45 4.61 15.85
C VAL A 76 -21.50 6.13 16.01
N TRP A 77 -22.61 6.75 15.62
CA TRP A 77 -22.85 8.18 15.81
C TRP A 77 -24.35 8.47 15.94
N ASN A 78 -24.66 9.65 16.49
CA ASN A 78 -26.03 10.14 16.55
C ASN A 78 -26.38 10.84 15.22
N ALA A 79 -27.32 10.26 14.46
CA ALA A 79 -27.77 10.80 13.18
C ALA A 79 -28.35 12.24 13.28
N SER A 80 -28.89 12.63 14.44
CA SER A 80 -29.44 13.97 14.64
C SER A 80 -28.37 15.05 14.85
N GLN A 81 -27.10 14.66 15.04
CA GLN A 81 -25.96 15.55 15.25
C GLN A 81 -25.11 15.71 13.99
N VAL A 82 -25.53 15.12 12.87
CA VAL A 82 -24.77 15.16 11.61
C VAL A 82 -24.85 16.55 11.00
N VAL A 83 -23.68 17.16 10.82
CA VAL A 83 -23.55 18.45 10.13
C VAL A 83 -23.56 18.20 8.62
N GLN A 84 -24.42 18.92 7.90
CA GLN A 84 -24.49 18.82 6.43
C GLN A 84 -23.49 19.79 5.77
N ILE A 85 -22.80 19.28 4.75
CA ILE A 85 -21.87 20.02 3.88
C ILE A 85 -22.33 19.78 2.44
N ALA A 86 -22.89 20.82 1.82
CA ALA A 86 -23.36 20.79 0.45
C ALA A 86 -22.32 21.40 -0.50
N LEU A 87 -21.87 20.63 -1.48
CA LEU A 87 -20.96 21.03 -2.53
C LEU A 87 -21.77 21.54 -3.74
N GLN A 88 -21.54 22.79 -4.15
CA GLN A 88 -22.38 23.52 -5.10
C GLN A 88 -21.57 24.05 -6.30
N GLY A 89 -20.78 23.17 -6.92
CA GLY A 89 -19.87 23.50 -8.00
C GLY A 89 -18.63 24.22 -7.48
N ASN A 90 -18.67 25.55 -7.35
CA ASN A 90 -17.50 26.34 -6.97
C ASN A 90 -17.56 26.86 -5.53
N THR A 91 -18.59 26.48 -4.78
CA THR A 91 -18.80 26.92 -3.40
C THR A 91 -19.21 25.74 -2.53
N ILE A 92 -19.04 25.92 -1.23
CA ILE A 92 -19.53 24.99 -0.21
C ILE A 92 -20.54 25.73 0.67
N ALA A 93 -21.61 25.04 1.08
CA ALA A 93 -22.48 25.51 2.16
C ALA A 93 -22.49 24.51 3.31
N ALA A 94 -22.31 25.03 4.51
CA ALA A 94 -22.47 24.30 5.75
C ALA A 94 -22.93 25.26 6.86
N SER A 95 -23.80 24.80 7.76
CA SER A 95 -24.37 25.63 8.83
C SER A 95 -24.23 25.04 10.23
N GLY A 96 -23.46 23.96 10.39
CA GLY A 96 -23.22 23.33 11.69
C GLY A 96 -21.96 23.80 12.39
N ALA A 97 -21.90 23.58 13.71
CA ALA A 97 -20.68 23.80 14.49
C ALA A 97 -19.54 22.87 14.01
N GLY A 98 -18.30 23.30 14.18
CA GLY A 98 -17.13 22.48 13.87
C GLY A 98 -16.71 22.45 12.40
N VAL A 99 -17.36 23.20 11.51
CA VAL A 99 -16.90 23.45 10.13
C VAL A 99 -16.77 24.95 9.87
N LYS A 100 -15.68 25.34 9.21
CA LYS A 100 -15.44 26.70 8.70
C LYS A 100 -15.39 26.64 7.19
N VAL A 101 -16.22 27.42 6.51
CA VAL A 101 -16.21 27.49 5.04
C VAL A 101 -15.55 28.80 4.60
N ASN A 102 -14.58 28.70 3.69
CA ASN A 102 -13.95 29.81 3.00
C ASN A 102 -13.97 29.53 1.49
N GLY A 103 -14.98 30.04 0.79
CA GLY A 103 -15.19 29.78 -0.64
C GLY A 103 -15.40 28.29 -0.93
N ALA A 104 -14.45 27.69 -1.65
CA ALA A 104 -14.44 26.28 -2.03
C ALA A 104 -13.67 25.38 -1.05
N ILE A 105 -13.29 25.91 0.12
CA ILE A 105 -12.58 25.15 1.15
C ILE A 105 -13.47 25.03 2.40
N ALA A 106 -13.70 23.80 2.86
CA ALA A 106 -14.30 23.52 4.16
C ALA A 106 -13.26 22.94 5.10
N THR A 107 -13.02 23.63 6.22
CA THR A 107 -12.14 23.14 7.29
C THR A 107 -12.96 22.61 8.45
N ILE A 108 -12.87 21.31 8.71
CA ILE A 108 -13.39 20.65 9.90
C ILE A 108 -12.43 20.91 11.06
N VAL A 109 -12.94 21.53 12.13
CA VAL A 109 -12.14 22.02 13.26
C VAL A 109 -12.50 21.35 14.59
N ALA A 110 -13.44 20.40 14.60
CA ALA A 110 -13.81 19.64 15.79
C ALA A 110 -14.14 18.17 15.45
N PRO A 111 -13.98 17.24 16.41
CA PRO A 111 -14.56 15.90 16.31
C PRO A 111 -16.08 15.97 16.11
N GLY A 112 -16.62 15.06 15.32
CA GLY A 112 -18.01 15.11 14.90
C GLY A 112 -18.30 14.27 13.67
N THR A 113 -19.52 14.36 13.16
CA THR A 113 -19.94 13.68 11.92
C THR A 113 -20.42 14.69 10.90
N TYR A 114 -19.85 14.63 9.71
CA TYR A 114 -20.03 15.61 8.64
C TYR A 114 -20.47 14.87 7.37
N SER A 115 -21.71 15.08 6.94
CA SER A 115 -22.24 14.49 5.71
C SER A 115 -22.00 15.42 4.52
N ILE A 116 -21.23 14.94 3.55
CA ILE A 116 -20.76 15.67 2.38
C ILE A 116 -21.50 15.14 1.16
N SER A 117 -22.12 16.03 0.39
CA SER A 117 -22.91 15.65 -0.79
C SER A 117 -22.86 16.74 -1.86
N GLY A 118 -23.06 16.36 -3.13
CA GLY A 118 -23.00 17.28 -4.28
C GLY A 118 -21.65 17.24 -4.98
N ALA A 119 -21.37 18.26 -5.81
CA ALA A 119 -20.13 18.35 -6.58
C ALA A 119 -19.32 19.60 -6.22
N LEU A 120 -18.00 19.46 -6.08
CA LEU A 120 -17.04 20.53 -5.91
C LEU A 120 -16.03 20.47 -7.06
N ASN A 121 -16.10 21.44 -7.97
CA ASN A 121 -15.29 21.49 -9.18
C ASN A 121 -13.82 21.78 -8.89
N ASP A 122 -13.54 22.58 -7.87
CA ASP A 122 -12.16 22.89 -7.47
C ASP A 122 -12.13 23.39 -6.03
N GLY A 123 -11.70 22.54 -5.11
CA GLY A 123 -11.63 22.88 -3.70
C GLY A 123 -11.22 21.72 -2.81
N GLN A 124 -11.36 21.90 -1.49
CA GLN A 124 -10.85 20.95 -0.51
C GLN A 124 -11.76 20.80 0.71
N ILE A 125 -11.83 19.57 1.21
CA ILE A 125 -12.30 19.25 2.56
C ILE A 125 -11.06 18.98 3.41
N ILE A 126 -10.78 19.88 4.36
CA ILE A 126 -9.62 19.81 5.22
C ILE A 126 -10.08 19.43 6.63
N VAL A 127 -9.43 18.44 7.24
CA VAL A 127 -9.60 18.15 8.68
C VAL A 127 -8.39 18.70 9.42
N ASN A 128 -8.63 19.68 10.30
CA ASN A 128 -7.60 20.31 11.11
C ASN A 128 -8.17 20.62 12.50
N THR A 129 -8.09 19.63 13.39
CA THR A 129 -8.53 19.74 14.77
C THR A 129 -7.48 19.19 15.73
N THR A 130 -7.42 19.79 16.92
CA THR A 130 -6.67 19.29 18.08
C THR A 130 -7.57 18.58 19.08
N GLY A 131 -8.89 18.54 18.81
CA GLY A 131 -9.86 17.87 19.67
C GLY A 131 -9.62 16.36 19.70
N LYS A 132 -9.90 15.76 20.86
CA LYS A 132 -9.84 14.30 21.05
C LYS A 132 -11.13 13.64 20.58
N GLY A 133 -10.99 12.50 19.92
CA GLY A 133 -12.10 11.75 19.33
C GLY A 133 -12.17 11.81 17.80
N VAL A 134 -13.22 11.18 17.28
CA VAL A 134 -13.31 10.82 15.87
C VAL A 134 -13.93 11.93 15.02
N VAL A 135 -13.29 12.25 13.89
CA VAL A 135 -13.90 13.01 12.79
C VAL A 135 -14.42 12.02 11.75
N ARG A 136 -15.73 12.00 11.52
CA ARG A 136 -16.37 11.19 10.48
C ARG A 136 -16.75 12.06 9.29
N LEU A 137 -16.21 11.75 8.12
CA LEU A 137 -16.61 12.35 6.86
C LEU A 137 -17.50 11.34 6.12
N VAL A 138 -18.80 11.56 6.12
CA VAL A 138 -19.77 10.73 5.40
C VAL A 138 -19.84 11.21 3.97
N LEU A 139 -19.26 10.45 3.04
CA LEU A 139 -19.36 10.70 1.60
C LEU A 139 -20.71 10.16 1.12
N ASN A 140 -21.63 11.07 0.83
CA ASN A 140 -23.02 10.81 0.52
C ASN A 140 -23.39 11.33 -0.87
N GLY A 141 -22.76 10.75 -1.90
CA GLY A 141 -22.87 11.24 -3.27
C GLY A 141 -22.01 12.49 -3.50
N ALA A 142 -20.78 12.48 -2.98
CA ALA A 142 -19.83 13.58 -3.09
C ALA A 142 -18.88 13.38 -4.30
N ASP A 143 -18.78 14.39 -5.16
CA ASP A 143 -17.75 14.50 -6.20
C ASP A 143 -16.84 15.68 -5.86
N ILE A 144 -15.55 15.43 -5.62
CA ILE A 144 -14.61 16.42 -5.09
C ILE A 144 -13.36 16.45 -5.97
N HIS A 145 -13.18 17.54 -6.69
CA HIS A 145 -11.96 17.82 -7.45
C HIS A 145 -11.17 18.96 -6.81
N SER A 146 -9.84 18.88 -6.90
CA SER A 146 -8.92 19.96 -6.58
C SER A 146 -7.87 20.07 -7.68
N SER A 147 -7.69 21.26 -8.22
CA SER A 147 -6.69 21.56 -9.24
C SER A 147 -5.33 21.94 -8.64
N THR A 148 -5.21 22.02 -7.32
CA THR A 148 -4.02 22.55 -6.62
C THR A 148 -3.41 21.62 -5.56
N GLY A 149 -4.13 20.61 -5.09
CA GLY A 149 -3.67 19.73 -4.01
C GLY A 149 -4.65 18.59 -3.73
N SER A 150 -4.58 18.02 -2.52
CA SER A 150 -5.47 16.92 -2.10
C SER A 150 -6.89 17.41 -1.85
N PRO A 151 -7.92 16.90 -2.54
CA PRO A 151 -9.30 17.30 -2.27
C PRO A 151 -9.79 16.89 -0.88
N ILE A 152 -9.28 15.79 -0.30
CA ILE A 152 -9.49 15.46 1.11
C ILE A 152 -8.13 15.43 1.80
N TYR A 153 -7.94 16.35 2.76
CA TYR A 153 -6.68 16.49 3.48
C TYR A 153 -6.89 16.50 5.00
N VAL A 154 -6.46 15.43 5.68
CA VAL A 154 -6.41 15.38 7.14
C VAL A 154 -5.04 15.90 7.59
N MET A 155 -5.01 17.18 7.94
CA MET A 155 -3.82 17.87 8.44
C MET A 155 -3.53 17.52 9.90
N SER A 156 -4.58 17.43 10.72
CA SER A 156 -4.52 17.03 12.13
C SER A 156 -5.89 16.53 12.58
N ALA A 157 -5.91 15.36 13.20
CA ALA A 157 -7.04 14.82 13.94
C ALA A 157 -6.52 13.72 14.88
N ASP A 158 -7.28 13.39 15.92
CA ASP A 158 -7.00 12.20 16.73
C ASP A 158 -7.19 10.93 15.89
N LYS A 159 -8.26 10.89 15.09
CA LYS A 159 -8.55 9.87 14.07
C LYS A 159 -9.59 10.39 13.08
N THR A 160 -9.46 10.03 11.80
CA THR A 160 -10.46 10.33 10.77
C THR A 160 -11.04 9.06 10.17
N VAL A 161 -12.35 9.06 9.96
CA VAL A 161 -13.07 7.95 9.34
C VAL A 161 -13.86 8.45 8.13
N LEU A 162 -13.58 7.89 6.96
CA LEU A 162 -14.38 8.09 5.75
C LEU A 162 -15.51 7.05 5.72
N VAL A 163 -16.75 7.54 5.74
CA VAL A 163 -17.95 6.71 5.68
C VAL A 163 -18.53 6.76 4.28
N LEU A 164 -18.59 5.63 3.60
CA LEU A 164 -19.19 5.50 2.27
C LEU A 164 -20.68 5.21 2.45
N ALA A 165 -21.51 6.25 2.32
CA ALA A 165 -22.95 6.13 2.55
C ALA A 165 -23.58 5.10 1.59
N ASP A 166 -24.53 4.33 2.11
CA ASP A 166 -25.20 3.26 1.37
C ASP A 166 -25.81 3.78 0.06
N ASN A 167 -25.68 2.97 -1.00
CA ASN A 167 -26.24 3.26 -2.33
C ASN A 167 -25.74 4.58 -2.96
N THR A 168 -24.60 5.10 -2.51
CA THR A 168 -23.99 6.30 -3.11
C THR A 168 -22.73 5.99 -3.90
N ARG A 169 -22.43 6.87 -4.86
CA ARG A 169 -21.16 6.89 -5.58
C ARG A 169 -20.44 8.19 -5.26
N ASN A 170 -19.19 8.06 -4.84
CA ASN A 170 -18.36 9.19 -4.46
C ASN A 170 -17.10 9.20 -5.32
N SER A 171 -16.62 10.38 -5.69
CA SER A 171 -15.40 10.58 -6.46
C SER A 171 -14.50 11.63 -5.84
N VAL A 172 -13.19 11.35 -5.85
CA VAL A 172 -12.14 12.26 -5.39
C VAL A 172 -11.03 12.29 -6.43
N SER A 173 -10.64 13.47 -6.90
CA SER A 173 -9.57 13.61 -7.91
C SER A 173 -8.71 14.83 -7.66
N ASP A 174 -7.40 14.66 -7.63
CA ASP A 174 -6.45 15.75 -7.37
C ASP A 174 -5.78 16.29 -8.64
N ALA A 175 -4.89 17.26 -8.42
CA ALA A 175 -4.08 17.87 -9.45
C ALA A 175 -2.99 16.91 -9.95
N LYS A 176 -2.41 17.21 -11.13
CA LYS A 176 -1.21 16.49 -11.62
C LYS A 176 0.09 16.93 -10.95
N SER A 177 0.07 18.08 -10.28
CA SER A 177 1.24 18.70 -9.65
C SER A 177 0.80 19.53 -8.46
N TYR A 178 1.49 19.40 -7.34
CA TYR A 178 1.22 20.20 -6.14
C TYR A 178 2.27 21.28 -5.98
N VAL A 179 1.86 22.46 -5.52
CA VAL A 179 2.77 23.51 -5.09
C VAL A 179 2.95 23.40 -3.59
N LEU A 180 4.07 22.80 -3.18
CA LEU A 180 4.42 22.60 -1.78
C LEU A 180 5.37 23.69 -1.27
N ALA A 181 5.39 23.92 0.04
CA ALA A 181 6.39 24.78 0.66
C ALA A 181 7.80 24.19 0.49
N ALA A 182 8.83 25.03 0.61
CA ALA A 182 10.21 24.58 0.46
C ALA A 182 10.53 23.46 1.48
N ASN A 183 11.05 22.33 0.98
CA ASN A 183 11.36 21.10 1.73
C ASN A 183 10.15 20.31 2.25
N GLU A 184 8.92 20.70 1.91
CA GLU A 184 7.74 19.87 2.15
C GLU A 184 7.55 18.87 1.02
N THR A 185 7.16 17.64 1.39
CA THR A 185 6.82 16.56 0.45
C THR A 185 5.36 16.15 0.57
N GLU A 186 4.60 16.86 1.39
CA GLU A 186 3.22 16.53 1.75
C GLU A 186 2.29 17.75 1.62
N PRO A 187 1.00 17.53 1.31
CA PRO A 187 0.38 16.23 1.06
C PRO A 187 0.79 15.62 -0.30
N ASN A 188 0.70 14.30 -0.44
CA ASN A 188 1.12 13.57 -1.65
C ASN A 188 0.15 12.45 -2.07
N ALA A 189 -1.14 12.66 -1.83
CA ALA A 189 -2.19 11.75 -2.28
C ALA A 189 -3.50 12.51 -2.52
N ALA A 190 -4.40 12.00 -3.36
CA ALA A 190 -5.72 12.61 -3.54
C ALA A 190 -6.55 12.59 -2.22
N ILE A 191 -6.46 11.50 -1.46
CA ILE A 191 -6.91 11.44 -0.08
C ILE A 191 -5.67 11.28 0.80
N PHE A 192 -5.30 12.33 1.51
CA PHE A 192 -4.08 12.34 2.32
C PHE A 192 -4.37 12.58 3.80
N SER A 193 -3.77 11.77 4.67
CA SER A 193 -3.85 11.94 6.12
C SER A 193 -2.48 11.95 6.78
N LYS A 194 -2.25 12.95 7.64
CA LYS A 194 -1.09 13.01 8.53
C LYS A 194 -1.20 12.11 9.77
N GLY A 195 -2.40 11.59 10.06
CA GLY A 195 -2.65 10.64 11.15
C GLY A 195 -3.49 9.45 10.68
N ASP A 196 -4.07 8.70 11.61
CA ASP A 196 -4.86 7.51 11.33
C ASP A 196 -6.11 7.77 10.46
N LEU A 197 -6.30 6.89 9.46
CA LEU A 197 -7.40 6.94 8.50
C LEU A 197 -8.13 5.59 8.41
N THR A 198 -9.44 5.58 8.63
CA THR A 198 -10.31 4.42 8.38
C THR A 198 -11.25 4.71 7.21
N ILE A 199 -11.54 3.70 6.39
CA ILE A 199 -12.59 3.72 5.34
C ILE A 199 -13.56 2.59 5.61
N PHE A 200 -14.86 2.89 5.68
CA PHE A 200 -15.91 1.88 5.83
C PHE A 200 -17.23 2.31 5.21
N GLY A 201 -18.15 1.37 5.01
CA GLY A 201 -19.52 1.61 4.53
C GLY A 201 -19.83 0.75 3.31
N ASN A 202 -21.06 0.80 2.79
CA ASN A 202 -21.47 0.00 1.64
C ASN A 202 -21.50 0.78 0.31
N GLY A 203 -21.28 2.11 0.36
CA GLY A 203 -21.17 2.94 -0.83
C GLY A 203 -19.91 2.65 -1.66
N SER A 204 -19.79 3.33 -2.81
CA SER A 204 -18.58 3.27 -3.64
C SER A 204 -17.76 4.55 -3.58
N LEU A 205 -16.44 4.39 -3.70
CA LEU A 205 -15.47 5.47 -3.77
C LEU A 205 -14.55 5.27 -4.99
N SER A 206 -14.46 6.27 -5.86
CA SER A 206 -13.50 6.33 -6.97
C SER A 206 -12.46 7.41 -6.69
N VAL A 207 -11.18 7.05 -6.64
CA VAL A 207 -10.08 7.98 -6.37
C VAL A 207 -9.14 8.05 -7.58
N ALA A 208 -8.82 9.26 -8.01
CA ALA A 208 -7.80 9.53 -9.01
C ALA A 208 -6.66 10.35 -8.37
N GLY A 209 -5.57 9.67 -8.02
CA GLY A 209 -4.29 10.24 -7.60
C GLY A 209 -3.43 10.56 -8.82
N ASN A 210 -3.62 11.74 -9.38
CA ASN A 210 -2.94 12.24 -10.56
C ASN A 210 -1.56 12.83 -10.26
N PHE A 211 -1.28 13.23 -9.01
CA PHE A 211 0.01 13.78 -8.60
C PHE A 211 0.99 12.69 -8.14
N ASN A 212 0.54 11.84 -7.22
CA ASN A 212 1.37 10.79 -6.62
C ASN A 212 0.49 9.61 -6.19
N ASP A 213 0.22 9.45 -4.88
CA ASP A 213 -0.55 8.31 -4.39
C ASP A 213 -2.06 8.52 -4.59
N GLY A 214 -2.82 7.44 -4.61
CA GLY A 214 -4.28 7.52 -4.56
C GLY A 214 -4.78 7.91 -3.17
N ILE A 215 -4.54 7.04 -2.20
CA ILE A 215 -4.95 7.19 -0.79
C ILE A 215 -3.72 6.94 0.09
N ALA A 216 -3.36 7.90 0.94
CA ALA A 216 -2.23 7.74 1.84
C ALA A 216 -2.51 8.21 3.27
N SER A 217 -2.03 7.44 4.23
CA SER A 217 -1.92 7.79 5.65
C SER A 217 -0.46 7.71 6.10
N LYS A 218 -0.01 8.71 6.85
CA LYS A 218 1.32 8.74 7.48
C LYS A 218 1.43 7.82 8.69
N ASP A 219 0.30 7.49 9.30
CA ASP A 219 0.19 6.50 10.36
C ASP A 219 -0.51 5.25 9.78
N GLY A 220 -1.56 4.76 10.44
CA GLY A 220 -2.33 3.61 9.99
C GLY A 220 -3.38 3.93 8.94
N LEU A 221 -3.66 2.96 8.08
CA LEU A 221 -4.82 2.97 7.19
C LEU A 221 -5.61 1.66 7.35
N ILE A 222 -6.91 1.78 7.63
CA ILE A 222 -7.82 0.63 7.75
C ILE A 222 -8.93 0.73 6.69
N ILE A 223 -9.14 -0.34 5.92
CA ILE A 223 -10.29 -0.52 5.04
C ILE A 223 -11.15 -1.62 5.63
N THR A 224 -12.29 -1.25 6.17
CA THR A 224 -13.22 -2.21 6.79
C THR A 224 -14.17 -2.80 5.74
N SER A 225 -14.69 -1.96 4.85
CA SER A 225 -15.64 -2.36 3.79
C SER A 225 -15.77 -1.28 2.70
N GLY A 226 -16.58 -1.56 1.67
CA GLY A 226 -16.90 -0.62 0.59
C GLY A 226 -16.57 -1.17 -0.80
N THR A 227 -16.98 -0.44 -1.84
CA THR A 227 -16.52 -0.65 -3.21
C THR A 227 -15.56 0.47 -3.59
N ILE A 228 -14.26 0.19 -3.55
CA ILE A 228 -13.21 1.21 -3.69
C ILE A 228 -12.46 0.97 -4.99
N THR A 229 -12.35 2.00 -5.83
CA THR A 229 -11.53 2.01 -7.05
C THR A 229 -10.50 3.12 -6.95
N VAL A 230 -9.23 2.81 -7.14
CA VAL A 230 -8.13 3.78 -7.06
C VAL A 230 -7.29 3.70 -8.33
N ASN A 231 -7.05 4.84 -8.95
CA ASN A 231 -6.05 5.01 -10.00
C ASN A 231 -4.99 6.00 -9.51
N ALA A 232 -3.73 5.59 -9.49
CA ALA A 232 -2.62 6.39 -8.97
C ALA A 232 -1.43 6.41 -9.93
N VAL A 233 -0.72 7.55 -9.98
CA VAL A 233 0.52 7.70 -10.77
C VAL A 233 1.76 7.23 -10.02
N ASP A 234 1.68 7.05 -8.71
CA ASP A 234 2.68 6.36 -7.89
C ASP A 234 2.01 5.20 -7.14
N ASP A 235 1.92 5.22 -5.81
CA ASP A 235 1.35 4.13 -5.04
C ASP A 235 -0.19 4.19 -4.97
N GLY A 236 -0.86 3.05 -5.01
CA GLY A 236 -2.32 3.01 -4.97
C GLY A 236 -2.88 3.40 -3.60
N ILE A 237 -2.71 2.51 -2.62
CA ILE A 237 -3.18 2.71 -1.24
C ILE A 237 -2.03 2.46 -0.29
N ARG A 238 -1.68 3.48 0.50
CA ARG A 238 -0.56 3.44 1.45
C ARG A 238 -1.01 3.75 2.87
N GLY A 239 -0.83 2.80 3.76
CA GLY A 239 -0.81 3.05 5.21
C GLY A 239 0.62 2.88 5.68
N LYS A 240 1.32 3.98 5.93
CA LYS A 240 2.77 3.96 6.20
C LYS A 240 3.12 3.02 7.36
N ASP A 241 2.42 3.16 8.49
CA ASP A 241 2.64 2.29 9.65
C ASP A 241 2.04 0.91 9.45
N TYR A 242 0.83 0.86 8.88
CA TYR A 242 0.18 -0.37 8.51
C TYR A 242 -0.96 -0.10 7.54
N LEU A 243 -1.23 -1.07 6.67
CA LEU A 243 -2.45 -1.15 5.91
C LEU A 243 -3.22 -2.40 6.33
N ILE A 244 -4.42 -2.22 6.88
CA ILE A 244 -5.31 -3.32 7.27
C ILE A 244 -6.53 -3.33 6.37
N VAL A 245 -6.81 -4.45 5.72
CA VAL A 245 -8.02 -4.68 4.92
C VAL A 245 -8.85 -5.75 5.61
N LYS A 246 -9.96 -5.38 6.22
CA LYS A 246 -10.87 -6.33 6.86
C LYS A 246 -11.87 -6.95 5.87
N GLY A 247 -12.15 -6.26 4.78
CA GLY A 247 -13.08 -6.70 3.74
C GLY A 247 -13.27 -5.66 2.63
N GLY A 248 -14.36 -5.81 1.86
CA GLY A 248 -14.72 -4.92 0.76
C GLY A 248 -14.31 -5.44 -0.63
N ASN A 249 -14.66 -4.66 -1.65
CA ASN A 249 -14.24 -4.88 -3.04
C ASN A 249 -13.32 -3.73 -3.45
N VAL A 250 -12.02 -4.00 -3.54
CA VAL A 250 -10.97 -2.99 -3.73
C VAL A 250 -10.28 -3.25 -5.07
N THR A 251 -10.36 -2.29 -5.98
CA THR A 251 -9.67 -2.30 -7.27
C THR A 251 -8.64 -1.18 -7.30
N VAL A 252 -7.38 -1.50 -7.58
CA VAL A 252 -6.27 -0.54 -7.62
C VAL A 252 -5.52 -0.67 -8.94
N THR A 253 -5.28 0.46 -9.59
CA THR A 253 -4.33 0.61 -10.70
C THR A 253 -3.29 1.64 -10.31
N ALA A 254 -2.03 1.25 -10.21
CA ALA A 254 -0.94 2.10 -9.74
C ALA A 254 0.26 1.96 -10.69
N GLN A 255 1.03 3.03 -10.91
CA GLN A 255 2.32 2.89 -11.61
C GLN A 255 3.47 2.52 -10.65
N GLY A 256 3.34 2.90 -9.38
CA GLY A 256 4.13 2.42 -8.25
C GLY A 256 3.62 1.08 -7.73
N ASP A 257 3.64 0.91 -6.41
CA ASP A 257 3.13 -0.26 -5.73
C ASP A 257 1.60 -0.18 -5.59
N GLY A 258 0.91 -1.32 -5.61
CA GLY A 258 -0.54 -1.34 -5.48
C GLY A 258 -1.01 -1.02 -4.05
N LEU A 259 -0.66 -1.90 -3.11
CA LEU A 259 -0.92 -1.76 -1.68
C LEU A 259 0.39 -1.68 -0.92
N LYS A 260 0.54 -0.70 -0.03
CA LYS A 260 1.84 -0.39 0.58
C LYS A 260 1.79 -0.09 2.07
N ALA A 261 2.80 -0.58 2.78
CA ALA A 261 3.20 -0.13 4.12
C ALA A 261 4.73 -0.05 4.19
N ASP A 262 5.28 1.12 4.51
CA ASP A 262 6.69 1.45 4.29
C ASP A 262 7.44 2.02 5.51
N ASN A 263 6.85 1.94 6.72
CA ASN A 263 7.56 2.32 7.94
C ASN A 263 8.67 1.29 8.24
N ALA A 264 9.91 1.73 8.05
CA ALA A 264 11.12 0.96 8.36
C ALA A 264 11.76 1.37 9.70
N GLN A 265 11.22 2.39 10.37
CA GLN A 265 11.77 2.97 11.58
C GLN A 265 11.26 2.26 12.84
N ASP A 266 10.03 1.77 12.81
CA ASP A 266 9.42 1.04 13.92
C ASP A 266 9.24 -0.45 13.54
N PRO A 267 9.87 -1.39 14.27
CA PRO A 267 9.81 -2.84 13.97
C PRO A 267 8.40 -3.45 14.17
N THR A 268 7.50 -2.76 14.85
CA THR A 268 6.11 -3.17 15.03
C THR A 268 5.19 -2.67 13.92
N ARG A 269 5.72 -1.85 13.01
CA ARG A 269 5.01 -1.21 11.88
C ARG A 269 5.53 -1.74 10.54
N GLY A 270 5.10 -1.09 9.45
CA GLY A 270 5.44 -1.42 8.07
C GLY A 270 4.73 -2.67 7.53
N TYR A 271 3.63 -3.09 8.14
CA TYR A 271 2.96 -4.36 7.80
C TYR A 271 1.67 -4.15 6.99
N ILE A 272 1.29 -5.19 6.25
CA ILE A 272 -0.02 -5.28 5.60
C ILE A 272 -0.76 -6.49 6.18
N SER A 273 -1.99 -6.29 6.64
CA SER A 273 -2.87 -7.37 7.12
C SER A 273 -4.17 -7.41 6.33
N ILE A 274 -4.56 -8.57 5.84
CA ILE A 274 -5.76 -8.76 5.02
C ILE A 274 -6.58 -9.90 5.61
N ALA A 275 -7.71 -9.57 6.22
CA ALA A 275 -8.59 -10.56 6.85
C ALA A 275 -9.51 -11.25 5.82
N ASP A 276 -10.08 -10.47 4.89
CA ASP A 276 -10.94 -10.94 3.81
C ASP A 276 -11.07 -9.86 2.71
N GLY A 277 -11.82 -10.15 1.65
CA GLY A 277 -12.19 -9.19 0.61
C GLY A 277 -12.02 -9.72 -0.81
N VAL A 278 -12.40 -8.89 -1.78
CA VAL A 278 -12.10 -9.09 -3.20
C VAL A 278 -11.16 -7.98 -3.63
N LEU A 279 -9.90 -8.33 -3.88
CA LEU A 279 -8.83 -7.38 -4.20
C LEU A 279 -8.36 -7.63 -5.63
N LYS A 280 -8.48 -6.62 -6.47
CA LYS A 280 -7.91 -6.59 -7.82
C LYS A 280 -6.85 -5.49 -7.87
N VAL A 281 -5.60 -5.85 -8.09
CA VAL A 281 -4.49 -4.90 -8.08
C VAL A 281 -3.68 -5.04 -9.35
N THR A 282 -3.47 -3.93 -10.05
CA THR A 282 -2.56 -3.81 -11.18
C THR A 282 -1.54 -2.73 -10.86
N SER A 283 -0.27 -3.11 -10.73
CA SER A 283 0.82 -2.24 -10.33
C SER A 283 1.94 -2.23 -11.38
N GLY A 284 2.63 -1.11 -11.52
CA GLY A 284 3.90 -1.05 -12.26
C GLY A 284 5.07 -1.64 -11.46
N ARG A 285 4.95 -1.64 -10.12
CA ARG A 285 5.88 -2.29 -9.19
C ARG A 285 5.21 -3.47 -8.47
N ASP A 286 5.43 -3.62 -7.16
CA ASP A 286 4.87 -4.74 -6.39
C ASP A 286 3.35 -4.56 -6.22
N ALA A 287 2.56 -5.64 -6.36
CA ALA A 287 1.11 -5.50 -6.16
C ALA A 287 0.76 -5.33 -4.69
N ILE A 288 1.46 -6.04 -3.79
CA ILE A 288 1.39 -5.85 -2.34
C ILE A 288 2.81 -5.76 -1.78
N GLN A 289 3.15 -4.65 -1.13
CA GLN A 289 4.47 -4.36 -0.60
C GLN A 289 4.41 -3.94 0.88
N ALA A 290 4.96 -4.78 1.75
CA ALA A 290 5.17 -4.45 3.15
C ALA A 290 6.67 -4.37 3.46
N GLN A 291 7.05 -3.36 4.23
CA GLN A 291 8.40 -3.20 4.78
C GLN A 291 8.71 -4.22 5.88
N SER A 292 7.70 -4.79 6.52
CA SER A 292 7.84 -5.93 7.41
C SER A 292 7.05 -7.12 6.89
N ASP A 293 5.81 -7.30 7.35
CA ASP A 293 5.06 -8.53 7.17
C ASP A 293 3.85 -8.34 6.25
N VAL A 294 3.58 -9.32 5.39
CA VAL A 294 2.27 -9.46 4.74
C VAL A 294 1.54 -10.64 5.36
N MET A 295 0.38 -10.38 5.97
CA MET A 295 -0.46 -11.39 6.63
C MET A 295 -1.81 -11.46 5.94
N ILE A 296 -2.12 -12.58 5.29
CA ILE A 296 -3.39 -12.79 4.59
C ILE A 296 -4.12 -13.97 5.21
N ALA A 297 -5.28 -13.72 5.81
CA ALA A 297 -6.10 -14.80 6.38
C ALA A 297 -6.89 -15.54 5.30
N LYS A 298 -7.60 -14.81 4.44
CA LYS A 298 -8.37 -15.32 3.28
C LYS A 298 -8.75 -14.16 2.33
N GLY A 299 -9.49 -14.49 1.27
CA GLY A 299 -10.04 -13.53 0.31
C GLY A 299 -9.91 -14.02 -1.13
N LYS A 300 -10.25 -13.14 -2.09
CA LYS A 300 -10.04 -13.36 -3.53
C LYS A 300 -9.11 -12.28 -4.06
N PHE A 301 -8.00 -12.70 -4.68
CA PHE A 301 -6.95 -11.83 -5.14
C PHE A 301 -6.70 -12.03 -6.64
N VAL A 302 -6.72 -10.93 -7.39
CA VAL A 302 -6.26 -10.87 -8.78
C VAL A 302 -5.17 -9.82 -8.85
N LEU A 303 -3.92 -10.25 -8.90
CA LEU A 303 -2.74 -9.40 -8.77
C LEU A 303 -1.96 -9.43 -10.08
N THR A 304 -1.70 -8.26 -10.64
CA THR A 304 -0.83 -8.07 -11.79
C THR A 304 0.27 -7.08 -11.43
N ALA A 305 1.53 -7.47 -11.53
CA ALA A 305 2.67 -6.64 -11.14
C ALA A 305 3.68 -6.52 -12.30
N GLY A 306 4.17 -5.31 -12.57
CA GLY A 306 5.19 -5.04 -13.59
C GLY A 306 4.81 -5.41 -15.02
N GLY A 307 3.51 -5.45 -15.33
CA GLY A 307 3.03 -5.90 -16.64
C GLY A 307 2.90 -7.42 -16.80
N GLY A 308 2.97 -8.18 -15.70
CA GLY A 308 2.80 -9.63 -15.68
C GLY A 308 4.01 -10.41 -16.15
N SER A 309 3.85 -11.70 -16.43
CA SER A 309 4.92 -12.64 -16.76
C SER A 309 5.66 -12.30 -18.06
N ASN A 310 5.07 -11.45 -18.91
CA ASN A 310 5.66 -10.92 -20.13
C ASN A 310 6.27 -9.52 -19.94
N GLY A 311 6.11 -8.95 -18.74
CA GLY A 311 6.66 -7.66 -18.35
C GLY A 311 8.17 -7.65 -18.41
N ARG A 312 8.74 -6.56 -18.93
CA ARG A 312 10.17 -6.32 -18.95
C ARG A 312 10.46 -5.15 -18.01
N ILE A 313 11.13 -5.45 -16.91
CA ILE A 313 11.48 -4.48 -15.87
C ILE A 313 13.00 -4.35 -15.77
N ASP A 314 13.48 -3.22 -15.24
CA ASP A 314 14.89 -3.07 -14.89
C ASP A 314 15.29 -4.08 -13.79
N ALA A 315 16.53 -4.55 -13.80
CA ALA A 315 17.03 -5.54 -12.84
C ALA A 315 16.91 -5.11 -11.37
N ASN A 316 16.83 -3.81 -11.09
CA ASN A 316 16.67 -3.25 -9.74
C ASN A 316 15.22 -2.89 -9.41
N THR A 317 14.28 -3.07 -10.35
CA THR A 317 12.86 -2.84 -10.11
C THR A 317 12.24 -4.07 -9.46
N SER A 318 11.56 -3.86 -8.35
CA SER A 318 10.71 -4.89 -7.73
C SER A 318 9.35 -4.87 -8.42
N ALA A 319 8.90 -6.01 -8.93
CA ALA A 319 7.58 -6.18 -9.53
C ALA A 319 6.94 -7.51 -9.13
N LYS A 320 6.91 -7.74 -7.83
CA LYS A 320 6.47 -8.98 -7.21
C LYS A 320 4.96 -8.96 -6.98
N GLY A 321 4.33 -10.12 -6.99
CA GLY A 321 2.92 -10.24 -6.64
C GLY A 321 2.68 -9.83 -5.19
N ILE A 322 3.33 -10.54 -4.25
CA ILE A 322 3.21 -10.29 -2.82
C ILE A 322 4.62 -10.25 -2.21
N LYS A 323 4.94 -9.14 -1.55
CA LYS A 323 6.24 -8.93 -0.92
C LYS A 323 6.09 -8.43 0.51
N GLY A 324 6.62 -9.18 1.47
CA GLY A 324 6.86 -8.72 2.83
C GLY A 324 8.30 -8.97 3.20
N VAL A 325 9.09 -7.91 3.40
CA VAL A 325 10.57 -8.01 3.59
C VAL A 325 10.97 -8.91 4.78
N THR A 326 10.09 -9.11 5.76
CA THR A 326 10.33 -10.01 6.89
C THR A 326 9.64 -11.35 6.69
N THR A 327 8.31 -11.34 6.53
CA THR A 327 7.55 -12.57 6.25
C THR A 327 6.35 -12.32 5.34
N VAL A 328 5.96 -13.39 4.63
CA VAL A 328 4.64 -13.51 4.00
C VAL A 328 3.93 -14.71 4.59
N THR A 329 2.77 -14.49 5.21
CA THR A 329 1.94 -15.54 5.81
C THR A 329 0.58 -15.56 5.13
N ILE A 330 0.23 -16.69 4.51
CA ILE A 330 -1.06 -16.89 3.82
C ILE A 330 -1.80 -18.07 4.46
N GLY A 331 -2.95 -17.79 5.08
CA GLY A 331 -3.81 -18.79 5.72
C GLY A 331 -4.81 -19.44 4.77
N GLY A 332 -5.19 -18.76 3.69
CA GLY A 332 -6.16 -19.23 2.72
C GLY A 332 -6.56 -18.19 1.68
N GLY A 333 -7.63 -18.48 0.94
CA GLY A 333 -8.13 -17.63 -0.15
C GLY A 333 -7.84 -18.18 -1.55
N THR A 334 -8.23 -17.43 -2.57
CA THR A 334 -7.97 -17.75 -3.98
C THR A 334 -7.12 -16.66 -4.62
N PHE A 335 -6.04 -17.05 -5.29
CA PHE A 335 -5.07 -16.13 -5.87
C PHE A 335 -4.91 -16.39 -7.37
N THR A 336 -4.97 -15.32 -8.15
CA THR A 336 -4.49 -15.27 -9.53
C THR A 336 -3.40 -14.20 -9.56
N ILE A 337 -2.15 -14.63 -9.71
CA ILE A 337 -0.98 -13.73 -9.67
C ILE A 337 -0.27 -13.83 -11.01
N ASP A 338 -0.10 -12.68 -11.65
CA ASP A 338 0.66 -12.50 -12.88
C ASP A 338 1.71 -11.41 -12.64
N SER A 339 2.96 -11.78 -12.41
CA SER A 339 4.03 -10.86 -12.03
C SER A 339 5.24 -10.98 -12.95
N ALA A 340 5.92 -9.87 -13.19
CA ALA A 340 7.18 -9.84 -13.95
C ALA A 340 8.37 -10.39 -13.14
N ASP A 341 8.20 -10.48 -11.83
CA ASP A 341 9.16 -11.02 -10.86
C ASP A 341 8.46 -12.10 -10.00
N ASP A 342 8.99 -12.42 -8.81
CA ASP A 342 8.42 -13.41 -7.89
C ASP A 342 6.93 -13.19 -7.62
N ALA A 343 6.15 -14.27 -7.71
CA ALA A 343 4.74 -14.23 -7.31
C ALA A 343 4.58 -13.96 -5.80
N VAL A 344 5.47 -14.54 -4.98
CA VAL A 344 5.54 -14.34 -3.52
C VAL A 344 7.00 -14.25 -3.11
N HIS A 345 7.35 -13.25 -2.29
CA HIS A 345 8.70 -13.02 -1.80
C HIS A 345 8.69 -12.55 -0.36
N SER A 346 9.63 -13.06 0.44
CA SER A 346 9.98 -12.53 1.76
C SER A 346 11.48 -12.43 1.93
#